data_AF-A0A6A5G7G7-F1
#
_entry.id   AF-A0A6A5G7G7-F1
#
_cell.length_a   1.000
_cell.length_b   1.000
_cell.length_c   1.000
_cell.angle_alpha   90.00
_cell.angle_beta   90.00
_cell.angle_gamma   90.00
#
_symmetry.space_group_name_H-M   'P 1'
#
loop_
_entity.id
_entity.type
_entity.pdbx_description
1 polymer ?
#
loop_
_entity_poly.entity_id
_entity_poly.type
_entity_poly.pdbx_seq_one_letter_code
_entity_poly.pdbx_strand_id
1 'polypeptide(L)'
;MILLSVFLAFNFIGFTVGNECPTGWTFNPDTSECYTFSARLFTFDESVQYCNSIGGKSVSISSYSERDALVALTKTNILQPWLGAKRNTTTNKFYNLDGTYFYTLMWTTNEPSVNGDCVTFKGASPSGLQVTQCYQLQPAFCKQTPALCNSAVIGGPNTWSGTFQSPGYPIQYYNNLDCRYLINSPNNTFITVTFYPFLIEEWYDSVDIYEGNSTSYANWIGHSGRGFESSGNMMNVRFKTNYAITDKGWLATWKAKKDMPVITQSGTNGTMTSPNYPNNYDTYDEQVYQISVAYGMQVNLTIDDFRTESKYDYLNIYNSSVQSNNTLVYTLSGTSVAPFNWISPRSYMSMKFVSDGLIQYKGWHAFWSYC
;
A
#
# COMPACT_ATOMS: atom_id res chain seq x y z
N MET A 1 21.54 17.82 33.29
CA MET A 1 21.33 16.58 32.54
C MET A 1 19.83 16.27 32.58
N ILE A 2 19.07 16.81 31.63
CA ILE A 2 17.64 16.56 31.47
C ILE A 2 17.45 16.25 29.99
N LEU A 3 17.32 14.96 29.66
CA LEU A 3 16.94 14.53 28.32
C LEU A 3 15.44 14.80 28.14
N LEU A 4 15.10 15.82 27.37
CA LEU A 4 13.76 15.93 26.79
C LEU A 4 13.70 14.96 25.59
N SER A 5 13.12 13.79 25.80
CA SER A 5 12.70 12.91 24.71
C SER A 5 11.47 13.51 24.04
N VAL A 6 11.66 14.13 22.87
CA VAL A 6 10.57 14.53 21.99
C VAL A 6 9.96 13.27 21.40
N PHE A 7 8.84 12.82 21.97
CA PHE A 7 7.98 11.84 21.31
C PHE A 7 7.30 12.56 20.14
N LEU A 8 7.76 12.29 18.92
CA LEU A 8 6.99 12.55 17.71
C LEU A 8 5.70 11.75 17.81
N ALA A 9 4.59 12.43 18.08
CA ALA A 9 3.27 11.87 17.93
C ALA A 9 3.02 11.62 16.44
N PHE A 10 3.36 10.42 15.98
CA PHE A 10 2.80 9.91 14.75
C PHE A 10 1.29 9.81 14.97
N ASN A 11 0.52 10.56 14.18
CA ASN A 11 -0.89 10.27 14.00
C ASN A 11 -0.97 8.89 13.35
N PHE A 12 -0.93 7.84 14.18
CA PHE A 12 -1.47 6.56 13.80
C PHE A 12 -2.93 6.83 13.46
N ILE A 13 -3.29 6.69 12.18
CA ILE A 13 -4.62 6.19 11.87
C ILE A 13 -4.58 4.75 12.41
N GLY A 14 -4.77 4.63 13.72
CA GLY A 14 -4.98 3.36 14.38
C GLY A 14 -6.27 2.83 13.80
N PHE A 15 -6.16 1.89 12.88
CA PHE A 15 -7.30 1.05 12.53
C PHE A 15 -7.74 0.41 13.84
N THR A 16 -8.92 0.80 14.29
CA THR A 16 -9.57 0.19 15.45
C THR A 16 -9.64 -1.30 15.19
N VAL A 17 -9.09 -2.11 16.10
CA VAL A 17 -9.41 -3.54 16.20
C VAL A 17 -10.90 -3.61 16.51
N GLY A 18 -11.70 -3.69 15.46
CA GLY A 18 -13.15 -3.53 15.54
C GLY A 18 -13.75 -4.27 14.36
N ASN A 19 -14.14 -5.53 14.64
CA ASN A 19 -14.82 -6.49 13.78
C ASN A 19 -14.57 -6.32 12.28
N GLU A 20 -13.77 -7.23 11.74
CA GLU A 20 -13.53 -7.40 10.29
C GLU A 20 -14.86 -7.42 9.50
N CYS A 21 -15.95 -7.85 10.14
CA CYS A 21 -17.28 -7.94 9.59
C CYS A 21 -18.27 -6.88 10.08
N PRO A 22 -19.30 -6.55 9.27
CA PRO A 22 -20.40 -5.69 9.73
C PRO A 22 -21.10 -6.27 10.97
N THR A 23 -21.81 -5.42 11.72
CA THR A 23 -22.56 -5.86 12.91
C THR A 23 -23.54 -6.98 12.54
N GLY A 24 -23.52 -8.08 13.29
CA GLY A 24 -24.38 -9.26 13.05
C GLY A 24 -23.80 -10.29 12.08
N TRP A 25 -22.56 -10.11 11.63
CA TRP A 25 -21.81 -11.07 10.83
C TRP A 25 -20.65 -11.66 11.65
N THR A 26 -20.28 -12.89 11.33
CA THR A 26 -19.17 -13.61 11.96
C THR A 26 -18.04 -13.77 10.98
N PHE A 27 -16.84 -13.30 11.33
CA PHE A 27 -15.64 -13.49 10.51
C PHE A 27 -15.15 -14.92 10.61
N ASN A 28 -14.82 -15.53 9.47
CA ASN A 28 -14.12 -16.80 9.42
C ASN A 28 -12.70 -16.58 8.89
N PRO A 29 -11.66 -16.86 9.69
CA PRO A 29 -10.27 -16.62 9.29
C PRO A 29 -9.79 -17.56 8.16
N ASP A 30 -10.30 -18.79 8.08
CA ASP A 30 -9.86 -19.78 7.08
C ASP A 30 -10.29 -19.40 5.66
N THR A 31 -11.50 -18.85 5.53
CA THR A 31 -12.03 -18.39 4.24
C THR A 31 -11.82 -16.89 4.03
N SER A 32 -11.48 -16.15 5.08
CA SER A 32 -11.38 -14.69 5.09
C SER A 32 -12.69 -13.99 4.70
N GLU A 33 -13.82 -14.64 5.00
CA GLU A 33 -15.16 -14.16 4.66
C GLU A 33 -16.01 -13.94 5.92
N CYS A 34 -16.95 -13.01 5.82
CA CYS A 34 -17.98 -12.80 6.83
C CYS A 34 -19.21 -13.64 6.50
N TYR A 35 -19.76 -14.32 7.49
CA TYR A 35 -20.97 -15.12 7.33
C TYR A 35 -22.08 -14.67 8.26
N THR A 36 -23.33 -14.79 7.79
CA THR A 36 -24.52 -14.59 8.63
C THR A 36 -25.68 -15.46 8.17
N PHE A 37 -26.60 -15.73 9.10
CA PHE A 37 -27.84 -16.45 8.85
C PHE A 37 -29.03 -15.53 9.07
N SER A 38 -30.06 -15.63 8.22
CA SER A 38 -31.31 -14.92 8.50
C SER A 38 -32.11 -15.59 9.61
N ALA A 39 -32.70 -14.77 10.49
CA ALA A 39 -33.68 -15.25 11.46
C ALA A 39 -35.03 -15.61 10.82
N ARG A 40 -35.37 -14.96 9.69
CA ARG A 40 -36.55 -15.26 8.88
C ARG A 40 -36.24 -16.37 7.88
N LEU A 41 -37.26 -17.12 7.49
CA LEU A 41 -37.17 -18.14 6.46
C LEU A 41 -37.66 -17.59 5.13
N PHE A 42 -37.02 -18.03 4.05
CA PHE A 42 -37.25 -17.55 2.70
C PHE A 42 -37.33 -18.72 1.73
N THR A 43 -38.07 -18.54 0.64
CA THR A 43 -37.86 -19.37 -0.56
C THR A 43 -36.44 -19.12 -1.11
N PHE A 44 -35.96 -19.97 -2.00
CA PHE A 44 -34.60 -19.82 -2.54
C PHE A 44 -34.38 -18.43 -3.17
N ASP A 45 -35.28 -17.99 -4.05
CA ASP A 45 -35.10 -16.73 -4.77
C ASP A 45 -35.20 -15.51 -3.84
N GLU A 46 -36.09 -15.56 -2.84
CA GLU A 46 -36.16 -14.53 -1.80
C GLU A 46 -34.89 -14.51 -0.93
N SER A 47 -34.27 -15.66 -0.66
CA SER A 47 -33.03 -15.75 0.13
C SER A 47 -31.86 -15.08 -0.59
N VAL A 48 -31.78 -15.23 -1.92
CA VAL A 48 -30.78 -14.57 -2.76
C VAL A 48 -30.99 -13.06 -2.72
N GLN A 49 -32.23 -12.60 -2.88
CA GLN A 49 -32.58 -11.18 -2.78
C GLN A 49 -32.26 -10.60 -1.39
N TYR A 50 -32.56 -11.35 -0.33
CA TYR A 50 -32.26 -10.95 1.04
C TYR A 50 -30.75 -10.76 1.25
N CYS A 51 -29.90 -11.72 0.84
CA CYS A 51 -28.45 -11.58 1.00
C CYS A 51 -27.92 -10.34 0.26
N ASN A 52 -28.39 -10.08 -0.96
CA ASN A 52 -28.03 -8.87 -1.70
C ASN A 52 -28.48 -7.59 -0.99
N SER A 53 -29.67 -7.60 -0.36
CA SER A 53 -30.22 -6.43 0.33
C SER A 53 -29.44 -6.01 1.58
N ILE A 54 -28.69 -6.95 2.19
CA ILE A 54 -27.86 -6.69 3.38
C ILE A 54 -26.37 -6.50 3.05
N GLY A 55 -26.04 -6.29 1.77
CA GLY A 55 -24.66 -6.04 1.32
C GLY A 55 -23.80 -7.29 1.10
N GLY A 56 -24.39 -8.48 1.18
CA GLY A 56 -23.71 -9.76 0.94
C GLY A 56 -24.21 -10.47 -0.32
N LYS A 57 -23.86 -11.75 -0.42
CA LYS A 57 -24.28 -12.69 -1.48
C LYS A 57 -24.63 -14.03 -0.86
N SER A 58 -25.39 -14.86 -1.57
CA SER A 58 -25.62 -16.24 -1.13
C SER A 58 -24.32 -17.03 -1.05
N VAL A 59 -24.17 -17.85 0.00
CA VAL A 59 -22.98 -18.67 0.18
C VAL A 59 -22.88 -19.74 -0.91
N SER A 60 -21.70 -19.87 -1.51
CA SER A 60 -21.31 -20.94 -2.42
C SER A 60 -20.16 -21.73 -1.79
N ILE A 61 -19.96 -22.98 -2.22
CA ILE A 61 -18.78 -23.76 -1.87
C ILE A 61 -17.94 -23.96 -3.12
N SER A 62 -16.74 -23.38 -3.09
CA SER A 62 -15.75 -23.41 -4.16
C SER A 62 -14.38 -23.92 -3.69
N SER A 63 -14.26 -24.35 -2.43
CA SER A 63 -13.05 -24.95 -1.89
C SER A 63 -13.34 -25.90 -0.72
N TYR A 64 -12.36 -26.74 -0.38
CA TYR A 64 -12.45 -27.58 0.83
C TYR A 64 -12.44 -26.74 2.11
N SER A 65 -11.70 -25.63 2.15
CA SER A 65 -11.69 -24.71 3.29
C SER A 65 -13.07 -24.09 3.54
N GLU A 66 -13.77 -23.67 2.47
CA GLU A 66 -15.15 -23.20 2.59
C GLU A 66 -16.08 -24.30 3.08
N ARG A 67 -15.95 -25.53 2.57
CA ARG A 67 -16.75 -26.67 3.07
C ARG A 67 -16.56 -26.84 4.57
N ASP A 68 -15.32 -26.88 5.05
CA ASP A 68 -15.00 -27.15 6.46
C ASP A 68 -15.49 -26.01 7.37
N ALA A 69 -15.33 -24.76 6.93
CA ALA A 69 -15.94 -23.59 7.57
C ALA A 69 -17.46 -23.72 7.67
N LEU A 70 -18.12 -24.13 6.59
CA LEU A 70 -19.57 -24.31 6.56
C LEU A 70 -20.06 -25.46 7.43
N VAL A 71 -19.31 -26.57 7.51
CA VAL A 71 -19.58 -27.66 8.46
C VAL A 71 -19.59 -27.11 9.88
N ALA A 72 -18.58 -26.34 10.27
CA ALA A 72 -18.50 -25.75 11.60
C ALA A 72 -19.65 -24.77 11.88
N LEU A 73 -19.93 -23.85 10.94
CA LEU A 73 -20.94 -22.80 11.09
C LEU A 73 -22.38 -23.34 11.14
N THR A 74 -22.66 -24.46 10.48
CA THR A 74 -24.02 -25.02 10.38
C THR A 74 -24.24 -26.24 11.25
N LYS A 75 -23.23 -26.67 12.03
CA LYS A 75 -23.25 -27.91 12.83
C LYS A 75 -24.41 -27.96 13.82
N THR A 76 -24.77 -26.83 14.42
CA THR A 76 -25.81 -26.73 15.45
C THR A 76 -27.15 -26.20 14.91
N ASN A 77 -27.22 -25.87 13.62
CA ASN A 77 -28.43 -25.32 13.02
C ASN A 77 -29.49 -26.42 12.89
N ILE A 78 -30.69 -26.15 13.39
CA ILE A 78 -31.85 -27.05 13.27
C ILE A 78 -32.31 -27.12 11.81
N LEU A 79 -32.39 -25.96 11.16
CA LEU A 79 -32.75 -25.84 9.74
C LEU A 79 -31.50 -25.69 8.88
N GLN A 80 -31.53 -26.30 7.71
CA GLN A 80 -30.43 -26.25 6.76
C GLN A 80 -30.56 -24.99 5.92
N PRO A 81 -29.56 -24.10 5.95
CA PRO A 81 -29.65 -22.85 5.23
C PRO A 81 -29.43 -23.05 3.73
N TRP A 82 -29.97 -22.12 2.93
CA TRP A 82 -29.80 -22.10 1.48
C TRP A 82 -28.33 -21.86 1.11
N LEU A 83 -27.83 -22.61 0.13
CA LEU A 83 -26.64 -22.23 -0.63
C LEU A 83 -27.05 -21.64 -1.97
N GLY A 84 -26.28 -20.69 -2.47
CA GLY A 84 -26.44 -20.09 -3.78
C GLY A 84 -26.04 -21.04 -4.91
N ALA A 85 -26.71 -22.19 -5.03
CA ALA A 85 -26.51 -23.15 -6.11
C ALA A 85 -27.85 -23.70 -6.61
N LYS A 86 -27.94 -23.93 -7.92
CA LYS A 86 -29.14 -24.41 -8.61
C LYS A 86 -28.82 -25.51 -9.63
N ARG A 87 -29.79 -26.36 -9.93
CA ARG A 87 -29.75 -27.34 -11.02
C ARG A 87 -30.15 -26.66 -12.32
N ASN A 88 -29.34 -26.83 -13.35
CA ASN A 88 -29.78 -26.57 -14.72
C ASN A 88 -30.65 -27.74 -15.18
N THR A 89 -31.95 -27.51 -15.35
CA THR A 89 -32.95 -28.56 -15.65
C THR A 89 -32.80 -29.17 -17.04
N THR A 90 -32.12 -28.51 -17.97
CA THR A 90 -31.83 -29.04 -19.31
C THR A 90 -30.66 -30.03 -19.29
N THR A 91 -29.60 -29.72 -18.53
CA THR A 91 -28.36 -30.52 -18.50
C THR A 91 -28.27 -31.44 -17.28
N ASN A 92 -29.18 -31.29 -16.33
CA ASN A 92 -29.19 -31.98 -15.04
C ASN A 92 -27.90 -31.75 -14.20
N LYS A 93 -27.19 -30.64 -14.44
CA LYS A 93 -25.96 -30.29 -13.72
C LYS A 93 -26.20 -29.13 -12.75
N PHE A 94 -25.60 -29.22 -11.57
CA PHE A 94 -25.62 -28.14 -10.57
C PHE A 94 -24.50 -27.14 -10.81
N TYR A 95 -24.76 -25.88 -10.50
CA TYR A 95 -23.82 -24.78 -10.62
C TYR A 95 -24.01 -23.77 -9.47
N ASN A 96 -22.92 -23.11 -9.07
CA ASN A 96 -22.98 -21.98 -8.13
C ASN A 96 -23.47 -20.72 -8.86
N LEU A 97 -24.32 -19.92 -8.22
CA LEU A 97 -24.87 -18.67 -8.77
C LEU A 97 -23.80 -17.59 -9.00
N ASP A 98 -22.67 -17.66 -8.30
CA ASP A 98 -21.55 -16.74 -8.45
C ASP A 98 -20.59 -17.12 -9.59
N GLY A 99 -20.89 -18.21 -10.32
CA GLY A 99 -20.08 -18.70 -11.45
C GLY A 99 -18.85 -19.51 -11.04
N THR A 100 -18.60 -19.71 -9.74
CA THR A 100 -17.50 -20.55 -9.26
C THR A 100 -17.75 -22.04 -9.57
N TYR A 101 -16.67 -22.84 -9.55
CA TYR A 101 -16.77 -24.27 -9.79
C TYR A 101 -17.61 -24.97 -8.72
N PHE A 102 -18.60 -25.75 -9.16
CA PHE A 102 -19.45 -26.54 -8.27
C PHE A 102 -18.83 -27.93 -8.03
N TYR A 103 -18.43 -28.19 -6.79
CA TYR A 103 -17.82 -29.47 -6.41
C TYR A 103 -18.86 -30.57 -6.20
N THR A 104 -18.95 -31.50 -7.16
CA THR A 104 -19.92 -32.60 -7.14
C THR A 104 -19.64 -33.68 -6.09
N LEU A 105 -18.46 -33.70 -5.45
CA LEU A 105 -18.10 -34.67 -4.42
C LEU A 105 -18.58 -34.27 -3.00
N MET A 106 -19.31 -33.17 -2.87
CA MET A 106 -19.75 -32.62 -1.58
C MET A 106 -21.18 -33.01 -1.19
N TRP A 107 -21.86 -33.83 -1.99
CA TRP A 107 -23.19 -34.35 -1.66
C TRP A 107 -23.14 -35.25 -0.42
N THR A 108 -24.17 -35.14 0.42
CA THR A 108 -24.37 -36.10 1.50
C THR A 108 -24.90 -37.43 0.94
N THR A 109 -25.02 -38.45 1.80
CA THR A 109 -25.51 -39.77 1.39
C THR A 109 -26.89 -39.68 0.73
N ASN A 110 -27.06 -40.34 -0.42
CA ASN A 110 -28.28 -40.38 -1.25
C ASN A 110 -28.64 -39.07 -2.00
N GLU A 111 -27.70 -38.13 -2.12
CA GLU A 111 -27.85 -36.92 -2.92
C GLU A 111 -26.88 -36.92 -4.12
N PRO A 112 -27.17 -36.22 -5.23
CA PRO A 112 -28.34 -35.37 -5.46
C PRO A 112 -29.59 -36.19 -5.83
N SER A 113 -30.69 -35.97 -5.10
CA SER A 113 -32.00 -36.56 -5.40
C SER A 113 -32.70 -35.81 -6.54
N VAL A 114 -33.85 -36.30 -6.99
CA VAL A 114 -34.70 -35.62 -7.99
C VAL A 114 -35.72 -34.65 -7.37
N ASN A 115 -35.72 -34.52 -6.03
CA ASN A 115 -36.75 -33.81 -5.28
C ASN A 115 -36.45 -32.30 -5.15
N GLY A 116 -36.13 -31.65 -6.27
CA GLY A 116 -35.89 -30.23 -6.34
C GLY A 116 -34.66 -29.84 -7.17
N ASP A 117 -34.45 -28.53 -7.25
CA ASP A 117 -33.43 -27.92 -8.09
C ASP A 117 -32.56 -26.90 -7.32
N CYS A 118 -32.77 -26.74 -6.02
CA CYS A 118 -32.04 -25.82 -5.17
C CYS A 118 -31.26 -26.58 -4.10
N VAL A 119 -30.21 -25.95 -3.55
CA VAL A 119 -29.26 -26.64 -2.66
C VAL A 119 -29.26 -26.06 -1.26
N THR A 120 -29.39 -26.91 -0.26
CA THR A 120 -29.15 -26.58 1.15
C THR A 120 -27.89 -27.28 1.64
N PHE A 121 -27.33 -26.83 2.77
CA PHE A 121 -26.18 -27.46 3.39
C PHE A 121 -26.47 -27.92 4.81
N LYS A 122 -26.02 -29.13 5.15
CA LYS A 122 -26.11 -29.68 6.50
C LYS A 122 -24.72 -29.90 7.07
N GLY A 123 -24.38 -29.22 8.17
CA GLY A 123 -23.13 -29.47 8.91
C GLY A 123 -23.20 -30.64 9.89
N ALA A 124 -24.40 -31.06 10.27
CA ALA A 124 -24.61 -32.21 11.15
C ALA A 124 -24.63 -33.55 10.39
N SER A 125 -24.16 -34.62 11.02
CA SER A 125 -24.02 -35.94 10.38
C SER A 125 -25.37 -36.49 9.85
N PRO A 126 -25.44 -37.00 8.61
CA PRO A 126 -24.38 -36.94 7.59
C PRO A 126 -24.28 -35.53 6.98
N SER A 127 -23.07 -34.96 6.99
CA SER A 127 -22.84 -33.58 6.53
C SER A 127 -22.67 -33.50 5.02
N GLY A 128 -23.15 -32.43 4.40
CA GLY A 128 -22.95 -32.16 2.98
C GLY A 128 -24.10 -31.40 2.33
N LEU A 129 -24.03 -31.32 1.00
CA LEU A 129 -25.06 -30.72 0.15
C LEU A 129 -26.31 -31.61 0.12
N GLN A 130 -27.49 -30.98 0.09
CA GLN A 130 -28.78 -31.62 -0.10
C GLN A 130 -29.61 -30.90 -1.16
N VAL A 131 -30.36 -31.67 -1.95
CA VAL A 131 -31.32 -31.11 -2.91
C VAL A 131 -32.62 -30.81 -2.18
N THR A 132 -33.09 -29.57 -2.31
CA THR A 132 -34.32 -29.09 -1.70
C THR A 132 -35.17 -28.37 -2.75
N GLN A 133 -36.49 -28.53 -2.67
CA GLN A 133 -37.41 -27.82 -3.55
C GLN A 133 -37.30 -26.30 -3.31
N CYS A 134 -37.14 -25.52 -4.38
CA CYS A 134 -36.81 -24.09 -4.29
C CYS A 134 -37.86 -23.23 -3.56
N TYR A 135 -39.09 -23.72 -3.42
CA TYR A 135 -40.17 -23.04 -2.71
C TYR A 135 -40.23 -23.36 -1.21
N GLN A 136 -39.38 -24.25 -0.69
CA GLN A 136 -39.29 -24.53 0.74
C GLN A 136 -38.78 -23.28 1.48
N LEU A 137 -39.20 -23.13 2.74
CA LEU A 137 -38.76 -22.01 3.57
C LEU A 137 -37.54 -22.45 4.39
N GLN A 138 -36.38 -21.87 4.08
CA GLN A 138 -35.14 -22.13 4.80
C GLN A 138 -34.44 -20.81 5.17
N PRO A 139 -33.52 -20.80 6.15
CA PRO A 139 -32.70 -19.63 6.43
C PRO A 139 -31.85 -19.26 5.22
N ALA A 140 -31.75 -17.97 4.92
CA ALA A 140 -30.77 -17.46 3.98
C ALA A 140 -29.37 -17.56 4.61
N PHE A 141 -28.42 -18.16 3.88
CA PHE A 141 -27.01 -18.11 4.23
C PHE A 141 -26.33 -17.05 3.38
N CYS A 142 -25.81 -16.02 4.04
CA CYS A 142 -25.14 -14.94 3.33
C CYS A 142 -23.66 -14.92 3.68
N LYS A 143 -22.81 -14.67 2.67
CA LYS A 143 -21.40 -14.30 2.84
C LYS A 143 -21.13 -12.90 2.30
N GLN A 144 -20.12 -12.25 2.84
CA GLN A 144 -19.58 -11.00 2.35
C GLN A 144 -18.06 -11.01 2.58
N THR A 145 -17.30 -10.60 1.57
CA THR A 145 -15.89 -10.30 1.75
C THR A 145 -15.78 -9.07 2.66
N PRO A 146 -15.12 -9.17 3.82
CA PRO A 146 -15.02 -8.07 4.76
C PRO A 146 -14.37 -6.86 4.09
N ALA A 147 -14.68 -5.66 4.59
CA ALA A 147 -14.06 -4.41 4.14
C ALA A 147 -12.61 -4.30 4.67
N LEU A 148 -11.80 -5.33 4.45
CA LEU A 148 -10.38 -5.41 4.82
C LEU A 148 -9.55 -4.45 3.96
N CYS A 149 -9.96 -4.32 2.70
CA CYS A 149 -9.38 -3.45 1.71
C CYS A 149 -10.23 -2.17 1.57
N ASN A 150 -10.21 -1.28 2.56
CA ASN A 150 -10.79 0.05 2.37
C ASN A 150 -9.84 0.81 1.45
N SER A 151 -10.09 0.85 0.15
CA SER A 151 -9.29 1.54 -0.89
C SER A 151 -8.76 2.89 -0.39
N ALA A 152 -7.59 2.87 0.27
CA ALA A 152 -7.22 3.96 1.14
C ALA A 152 -6.51 5.00 0.30
N VAL A 153 -7.06 6.21 0.28
CA VAL A 153 -6.33 7.38 -0.18
C VAL A 153 -5.45 7.81 0.98
N ILE A 154 -4.14 7.76 0.78
CA ILE A 154 -3.12 8.07 1.79
C ILE A 154 -2.35 9.31 1.32
N GLY A 155 -1.96 10.15 2.27
CA GLY A 155 -1.24 11.39 1.98
C GLY A 155 -2.18 12.53 1.62
N GLY A 156 -1.73 13.41 0.72
CA GLY A 156 -2.46 14.60 0.32
C GLY A 156 -1.54 15.75 -0.12
N PRO A 157 -2.10 16.89 -0.50
CA PRO A 157 -1.37 18.00 -1.13
C PRO A 157 -0.29 18.64 -0.24
N ASN A 158 -0.31 18.38 1.07
CA ASN A 158 0.65 18.89 2.04
C ASN A 158 1.37 17.75 2.81
N THR A 159 1.23 16.50 2.39
CA THR A 159 1.80 15.35 3.11
C THR A 159 3.02 14.82 2.38
N TRP A 160 4.18 14.89 3.02
CA TRP A 160 5.47 14.52 2.42
C TRP A 160 5.94 13.11 2.76
N SER A 161 5.29 12.43 3.70
CA SER A 161 5.62 11.05 4.04
C SER A 161 4.48 10.40 4.83
N GLY A 162 4.52 9.08 4.92
CA GLY A 162 3.60 8.33 5.75
C GLY A 162 3.89 6.84 5.75
N THR A 163 3.02 6.10 6.44
CA THR A 163 3.10 4.64 6.55
C THR A 163 1.75 4.00 6.31
N PHE A 164 1.74 2.80 5.76
CA PHE A 164 0.56 1.96 5.59
C PHE A 164 0.97 0.49 5.59
N GLN A 165 0.03 -0.43 5.78
CA GLN A 165 0.34 -1.84 5.99
C GLN A 165 -0.72 -2.74 5.36
N SER A 166 -0.38 -4.01 5.14
CA SER A 166 -1.34 -5.02 4.73
C SER A 166 -2.40 -5.24 5.81
N PRO A 167 -3.63 -5.66 5.44
CA PRO A 167 -4.64 -6.06 6.42
C PRO A 167 -4.10 -7.19 7.31
N GLY A 168 -4.42 -7.16 8.61
CA GLY A 168 -4.00 -8.17 9.58
C GLY A 168 -2.52 -8.12 10.01
N TYR A 169 -1.70 -7.23 9.45
CA TYR A 169 -0.34 -6.97 9.95
C TYR A 169 -0.38 -6.42 11.39
N PRO A 170 0.49 -6.88 12.32
CA PRO A 170 1.67 -7.75 12.12
C PRO A 170 1.43 -9.24 12.35
N ILE A 171 0.17 -9.67 12.50
CA ILE A 171 -0.17 -11.05 12.84
C ILE A 171 -0.14 -11.92 11.59
N GLN A 172 -1.09 -11.69 10.69
CA GLN A 172 -1.26 -12.51 9.48
C GLN A 172 -2.22 -11.81 8.52
N TYR A 173 -1.91 -11.75 7.23
CA TYR A 173 -2.87 -11.29 6.23
C TYR A 173 -3.83 -12.40 5.80
N TYR A 174 -4.83 -12.04 5.00
CA TYR A 174 -5.96 -12.87 4.64
C TYR A 174 -5.86 -13.42 3.21
N ASN A 175 -6.53 -14.54 2.94
CA ASN A 175 -6.64 -15.09 1.59
C ASN A 175 -7.61 -14.23 0.75
N ASN A 176 -7.47 -14.30 -0.57
CA ASN A 176 -8.32 -13.69 -1.59
C ASN A 176 -8.45 -12.17 -1.51
N LEU A 177 -7.42 -11.50 -0.99
CA LEU A 177 -7.36 -10.04 -0.94
C LEU A 177 -7.13 -9.45 -2.34
N ASP A 178 -7.75 -8.30 -2.58
CA ASP A 178 -7.44 -7.40 -3.69
C ASP A 178 -7.49 -5.96 -3.19
N CYS A 179 -6.48 -5.60 -2.41
CA CYS A 179 -6.41 -4.29 -1.77
C CYS A 179 -5.73 -3.28 -2.67
N ARG A 180 -6.24 -2.05 -2.69
CA ARG A 180 -5.63 -0.93 -3.40
C ARG A 180 -5.40 0.26 -2.48
N TYR A 181 -4.25 0.89 -2.63
CA TYR A 181 -3.85 2.08 -1.88
C TYR A 181 -3.41 3.14 -2.89
N LEU A 182 -4.03 4.32 -2.83
CA LEU A 182 -3.63 5.45 -3.65
C LEU A 182 -2.84 6.42 -2.77
N ILE A 183 -1.55 6.58 -3.06
CA ILE A 183 -0.69 7.55 -2.38
C ILE A 183 -0.71 8.84 -3.19
N ASN A 184 -1.01 9.95 -2.52
CA ASN A 184 -0.96 11.30 -3.09
C ASN A 184 0.07 12.15 -2.35
N SER A 185 0.89 12.88 -3.10
CA SER A 185 1.86 13.83 -2.57
C SER A 185 1.67 15.23 -3.17
N PRO A 186 2.38 16.26 -2.65
CA PRO A 186 2.30 17.62 -3.19
C PRO A 186 2.64 17.69 -4.68
N ASN A 187 2.17 18.73 -5.37
CA ASN A 187 2.50 18.93 -6.78
C ASN A 187 4.02 19.09 -6.98
N ASN A 188 4.51 18.75 -8.17
CA ASN A 188 5.95 18.79 -8.53
C ASN A 188 6.83 17.90 -7.64
N THR A 189 6.26 16.78 -7.18
CA THR A 189 6.99 15.75 -6.44
C THR A 189 6.83 14.40 -7.13
N PHE A 190 7.69 13.47 -6.76
CA PHE A 190 7.55 12.06 -7.02
C PHE A 190 7.60 11.26 -5.71
N ILE A 191 7.08 10.04 -5.71
CA ILE A 191 6.89 9.23 -4.51
C ILE A 191 7.88 8.08 -4.51
N THR A 192 8.57 7.90 -3.39
CA THR A 192 9.31 6.68 -3.07
C THR A 192 8.56 5.88 -2.04
N VAL A 193 8.40 4.58 -2.24
CA VAL A 193 7.82 3.65 -1.27
C VAL A 193 8.83 2.56 -0.95
N THR A 194 8.86 2.10 0.30
CA THR A 194 9.73 1.04 0.78
C THR A 194 8.94 0.12 1.70
N PHE A 195 9.10 -1.19 1.53
CA PHE A 195 8.41 -2.22 2.31
C PHE A 195 9.40 -2.92 3.23
N TYR A 196 9.19 -2.81 4.54
CA TYR A 196 9.96 -3.51 5.55
C TYR A 196 9.23 -3.60 6.89
N PRO A 197 9.03 -4.81 7.46
CA PRO A 197 9.27 -6.12 6.85
C PRO A 197 8.32 -6.40 5.66
N PHE A 198 8.69 -7.38 4.82
CA PHE A 198 7.89 -7.81 3.66
C PHE A 198 7.84 -9.34 3.62
N LEU A 199 6.74 -9.91 4.11
CA LEU A 199 6.53 -11.34 4.34
C LEU A 199 5.19 -11.75 3.71
N ILE A 200 5.23 -12.26 2.48
CA ILE A 200 4.08 -12.75 1.72
C ILE A 200 4.40 -14.10 1.08
N GLU A 201 3.39 -14.86 0.67
CA GLU A 201 3.57 -16.10 -0.07
C GLU A 201 4.29 -15.81 -1.39
N GLU A 202 5.47 -16.40 -1.58
CA GLU A 202 6.21 -16.24 -2.82
C GLU A 202 5.42 -16.85 -4.00
N TRP A 203 5.51 -16.21 -5.17
CA TRP A 203 4.94 -16.64 -6.46
C TRP A 203 3.42 -16.55 -6.62
N TYR A 204 2.66 -16.54 -5.53
CA TYR A 204 1.19 -16.55 -5.60
C TYR A 204 0.55 -15.26 -5.09
N ASP A 205 1.17 -14.63 -4.09
CA ASP A 205 0.77 -13.34 -3.58
C ASP A 205 1.65 -12.24 -4.16
N SER A 206 1.09 -11.06 -4.39
CA SER A 206 1.81 -9.96 -5.03
C SER A 206 1.52 -8.60 -4.43
N VAL A 207 2.54 -7.75 -4.40
CA VAL A 207 2.39 -6.30 -4.32
C VAL A 207 2.79 -5.70 -5.65
N ASP A 208 1.82 -5.15 -6.36
CA ASP A 208 1.99 -4.51 -7.65
C ASP A 208 1.92 -2.99 -7.50
N ILE A 209 2.84 -2.28 -8.16
CA ILE A 209 2.92 -0.82 -8.11
C ILE A 209 2.63 -0.25 -9.49
N TYR A 210 1.77 0.76 -9.56
CA TYR A 210 1.40 1.44 -10.79
C TYR A 210 1.60 2.96 -10.69
N GLU A 211 1.92 3.57 -11.83
CA GLU A 211 2.02 5.02 -11.96
C GLU A 211 0.67 5.71 -11.84
N GLY A 212 0.69 6.84 -11.14
CA GLY A 212 -0.49 7.68 -10.96
C GLY A 212 -1.62 6.97 -10.22
N ASN A 213 -2.85 7.26 -10.63
CA ASN A 213 -4.04 6.53 -10.19
C ASN A 213 -4.42 5.37 -11.15
N SER A 214 -3.46 4.88 -11.94
CA SER A 214 -3.75 3.84 -12.93
C SER A 214 -3.89 2.47 -12.30
N THR A 215 -4.70 1.63 -12.93
CA THR A 215 -4.81 0.19 -12.63
C THR A 215 -4.38 -0.68 -13.80
N SER A 216 -3.84 -0.06 -14.86
CA SER A 216 -3.44 -0.73 -16.09
C SER A 216 -2.01 -1.28 -15.97
N TYR A 217 -1.81 -2.50 -16.49
CA TYR A 217 -0.47 -3.11 -16.60
C TYR A 217 0.51 -2.29 -17.45
N ALA A 218 0.02 -1.44 -18.35
CA ALA A 218 0.88 -0.53 -19.12
C ALA A 218 1.62 0.50 -18.24
N ASN A 219 1.10 0.77 -17.04
CA ASN A 219 1.66 1.73 -16.10
C ASN A 219 2.29 1.02 -14.88
N TRP A 220 2.54 -0.28 -14.97
CA TRP A 220 3.12 -1.09 -13.91
C TRP A 220 4.63 -0.82 -13.80
N ILE A 221 5.09 -0.43 -12.62
CA ILE A 221 6.47 -0.03 -12.34
C ILE A 221 7.15 -0.91 -11.28
N GLY A 222 6.43 -1.86 -10.69
CA GLY A 222 6.98 -2.66 -9.60
C GLY A 222 6.17 -3.90 -9.23
N HIS A 223 6.87 -4.95 -8.82
CA HIS A 223 6.31 -6.23 -8.40
C HIS A 223 7.09 -6.82 -7.25
N SER A 224 6.41 -7.13 -6.15
CA SER A 224 6.91 -7.94 -5.02
C SER A 224 8.35 -7.63 -4.61
N GLY A 225 8.68 -6.33 -4.58
CA GLY A 225 10.00 -5.78 -4.29
C GLY A 225 9.96 -4.88 -3.06
N ARG A 226 11.14 -4.52 -2.56
CA ARG A 226 11.26 -3.79 -1.29
C ARG A 226 11.26 -2.27 -1.44
N GLY A 227 11.37 -1.72 -2.63
CA GLY A 227 11.32 -0.29 -2.84
C GLY A 227 11.07 0.10 -4.30
N PHE A 228 10.28 1.16 -4.48
CA PHE A 228 9.85 1.65 -5.79
C PHE A 228 9.74 3.17 -5.79
N GLU A 229 9.84 3.76 -6.97
CA GLU A 229 9.79 5.20 -7.19
C GLU A 229 8.84 5.49 -8.35
N SER A 230 7.91 6.43 -8.18
CA SER A 230 7.05 6.93 -9.26
C SER A 230 7.75 8.04 -10.02
N SER A 231 7.19 8.40 -11.18
CA SER A 231 7.59 9.58 -11.96
C SER A 231 6.77 10.83 -11.63
N GLY A 232 5.73 10.71 -10.79
CA GLY A 232 4.89 11.83 -10.39
C GLY A 232 4.32 11.69 -8.98
N ASN A 233 3.43 12.61 -8.61
CA ASN A 233 2.95 12.79 -7.25
C ASN A 233 1.79 11.86 -6.85
N MET A 234 1.57 10.80 -7.62
CA MET A 234 0.53 9.80 -7.40
C MET A 234 1.08 8.40 -7.67
N MET A 235 0.75 7.44 -6.81
CA MET A 235 1.18 6.04 -6.95
C MET A 235 0.07 5.11 -6.46
N ASN A 236 -0.29 4.11 -7.27
CA ASN A 236 -1.26 3.08 -6.89
C ASN A 236 -0.52 1.80 -6.49
N VAL A 237 -0.81 1.31 -5.28
CA VAL A 237 -0.25 0.06 -4.75
C VAL A 237 -1.38 -0.95 -4.65
N ARG A 238 -1.21 -2.14 -5.24
CA ARG A 238 -2.18 -3.23 -5.19
C ARG A 238 -1.57 -4.42 -4.48
N PHE A 239 -2.20 -4.88 -3.40
CA PHE A 239 -1.83 -6.13 -2.73
C PHE A 239 -2.88 -7.20 -3.03
N LYS A 240 -2.45 -8.28 -3.69
CA LYS A 240 -3.32 -9.37 -4.12
C LYS A 240 -2.86 -10.69 -3.50
N THR A 241 -3.80 -11.47 -3.00
CA THR A 241 -3.52 -12.82 -2.46
C THR A 241 -4.37 -13.90 -3.11
N ASN A 242 -3.89 -15.15 -3.06
CA ASN A 242 -4.60 -16.32 -3.58
C ASN A 242 -5.55 -16.93 -2.51
N TYR A 243 -5.99 -18.17 -2.69
CA TYR A 243 -6.94 -18.84 -1.79
C TYR A 243 -6.31 -19.58 -0.59
N ALA A 244 -4.98 -19.64 -0.47
CA ALA A 244 -4.32 -20.47 0.54
C ALA A 244 -2.91 -19.98 0.86
N ILE A 245 -2.46 -20.25 2.10
CA ILE A 245 -1.14 -19.86 2.63
C ILE A 245 -1.06 -18.35 2.79
N THR A 246 -0.87 -17.92 4.04
CA THR A 246 -0.60 -16.52 4.35
C THR A 246 0.52 -16.40 5.37
N ASP A 247 1.09 -15.21 5.49
CA ASP A 247 2.17 -14.86 6.42
C ASP A 247 1.83 -13.52 7.10
N LYS A 248 2.77 -12.90 7.80
CA LYS A 248 2.57 -11.67 8.60
C LYS A 248 2.21 -10.44 7.76
N GLY A 249 2.57 -10.44 6.48
CA GLY A 249 2.32 -9.34 5.56
C GLY A 249 3.45 -8.31 5.54
N TRP A 250 3.10 -7.05 5.37
CA TRP A 250 4.08 -5.99 5.16
C TRP A 250 3.71 -4.66 5.82
N LEU A 251 4.75 -3.90 6.15
CA LEU A 251 4.68 -2.49 6.52
C LEU A 251 5.40 -1.67 5.46
N ALA A 252 4.73 -0.65 4.94
CA ALA A 252 5.25 0.25 3.93
C ALA A 252 5.47 1.65 4.52
N THR A 253 6.60 2.26 4.18
CA THR A 253 6.91 3.67 4.41
C THR A 253 7.04 4.35 3.07
N TRP A 254 6.42 5.53 2.90
CA TRP A 254 6.56 6.32 1.68
C TRP A 254 7.03 7.74 1.99
N LYS A 255 7.71 8.36 1.02
CA LYS A 255 8.18 9.75 1.07
C LYS A 255 8.03 10.41 -0.30
N ALA A 256 7.56 11.64 -0.31
CA ALA A 256 7.59 12.53 -1.45
C ALA A 256 8.96 13.20 -1.54
N LYS A 257 9.46 13.36 -2.76
CA LYS A 257 10.67 14.10 -3.08
C LYS A 257 10.36 15.12 -4.16
N LYS A 258 10.87 16.33 -4.04
CA LYS A 258 10.76 17.31 -5.12
C LYS A 258 11.53 16.85 -6.34
N ASP A 259 10.96 17.07 -7.51
CA ASP A 259 11.69 16.94 -8.75
C ASP A 259 12.62 18.15 -8.91
N MET A 260 13.90 17.97 -8.54
CA MET A 260 14.92 19.02 -8.54
C MET A 260 16.09 18.59 -9.45
N PRO A 261 16.11 19.04 -10.73
CA PRO A 261 17.15 18.63 -11.67
C PRO A 261 18.53 19.15 -11.23
N VAL A 262 19.57 18.38 -11.52
CA VAL A 262 20.95 18.75 -11.18
C VAL A 262 21.35 20.04 -11.90
N ILE A 263 21.87 21.02 -11.16
CA ILE A 263 22.41 22.26 -11.72
C ILE A 263 23.90 22.07 -12.00
N THR A 264 24.28 22.04 -13.27
CA THR A 264 25.68 21.86 -13.68
C THR A 264 26.25 23.16 -14.23
N GLN A 265 27.46 23.53 -13.80
CA GLN A 265 28.23 24.61 -14.39
C GLN A 265 29.63 24.14 -14.79
N SER A 266 30.15 24.75 -15.86
CA SER A 266 31.51 24.55 -16.32
C SER A 266 32.09 25.83 -16.91
N GLY A 267 33.42 25.88 -17.02
CA GLY A 267 34.14 27.04 -17.54
C GLY A 267 35.23 27.53 -16.59
N THR A 268 35.45 28.84 -16.57
CA THR A 268 36.51 29.48 -15.80
C THR A 268 36.00 30.15 -14.52
N ASN A 269 34.72 30.53 -14.47
CA ASN A 269 34.07 31.02 -13.28
C ASN A 269 32.56 30.83 -13.38
N GLY A 270 31.88 31.02 -12.26
CA GLY A 270 30.43 31.02 -12.21
C GLY A 270 29.90 31.40 -10.82
N THR A 271 28.59 31.54 -10.75
CA THR A 271 27.85 31.87 -9.53
C THR A 271 26.76 30.84 -9.32
N MET A 272 26.57 30.40 -8.07
CA MET A 272 25.53 29.47 -7.67
C MET A 272 24.84 30.00 -6.42
N THR A 273 23.55 29.69 -6.29
CA THR A 273 22.75 30.08 -5.13
C THR A 273 21.89 28.92 -4.67
N SER A 274 21.43 28.99 -3.42
CA SER A 274 20.27 28.21 -2.98
C SER A 274 19.04 28.51 -3.85
N PRO A 275 18.04 27.60 -3.89
CA PRO A 275 16.75 27.89 -4.50
C PRO A 275 16.15 29.20 -3.95
N ASN A 276 15.48 29.95 -4.82
CA ASN A 276 14.77 31.20 -4.52
C ASN A 276 15.61 32.40 -4.01
N TYR A 277 16.93 32.24 -3.82
CA TYR A 277 17.81 33.33 -3.36
C TYR A 277 17.63 34.60 -4.21
N PRO A 278 17.47 35.80 -3.62
CA PRO A 278 17.69 36.14 -2.21
C PRO A 278 16.48 35.93 -1.28
N ASN A 279 15.36 35.42 -1.81
CA ASN A 279 14.21 35.04 -0.98
C ASN A 279 14.49 33.72 -0.25
N ASN A 280 13.61 33.36 0.68
CA ASN A 280 13.76 32.12 1.43
C ASN A 280 13.66 30.89 0.51
N TYR A 281 14.51 29.88 0.75
CA TYR A 281 14.38 28.56 0.13
C TYR A 281 13.08 27.87 0.59
N ASP A 282 12.69 26.80 -0.09
CA ASP A 282 11.47 26.07 0.26
C ASP A 282 11.76 24.91 1.24
N THR A 283 10.73 24.37 1.88
CA THR A 283 10.83 23.11 2.64
C THR A 283 11.15 21.93 1.72
N TYR A 284 11.87 20.93 2.24
CA TYR A 284 12.17 19.66 1.55
C TYR A 284 12.92 19.81 0.22
N ASP A 285 13.71 20.87 0.06
CA ASP A 285 14.61 21.00 -1.08
C ASP A 285 15.74 19.98 -0.96
N GLU A 286 16.07 19.33 -2.08
CA GLU A 286 17.21 18.42 -2.21
C GLU A 286 17.97 18.74 -3.51
N GLN A 287 18.50 19.97 -3.60
CA GLN A 287 19.12 20.47 -4.82
C GLN A 287 20.59 20.04 -4.92
N VAL A 288 20.95 19.41 -6.04
CA VAL A 288 22.34 19.03 -6.35
C VAL A 288 22.96 20.02 -7.34
N TYR A 289 24.21 20.36 -7.09
CA TYR A 289 25.02 21.23 -7.92
C TYR A 289 26.30 20.50 -8.32
N GLN A 290 26.71 20.60 -9.59
CA GLN A 290 27.95 20.03 -10.10
C GLN A 290 28.78 21.11 -10.78
N ILE A 291 30.08 21.18 -10.46
CA ILE A 291 31.02 22.11 -11.08
C ILE A 291 32.13 21.29 -11.73
N SER A 292 32.48 21.64 -12.97
CA SER A 292 33.64 21.07 -13.67
C SER A 292 34.45 22.15 -14.38
N VAL A 293 35.76 22.08 -14.23
CA VAL A 293 36.73 22.98 -14.87
C VAL A 293 37.64 22.19 -15.81
N ALA A 294 38.51 22.89 -16.54
CA ALA A 294 39.47 22.26 -17.43
C ALA A 294 40.34 21.21 -16.70
N TYR A 295 40.69 20.15 -17.41
CA TYR A 295 41.54 19.08 -16.86
C TYR A 295 42.87 19.64 -16.35
N GLY A 296 43.29 19.20 -15.16
CA GLY A 296 44.50 19.68 -14.51
C GLY A 296 44.33 20.95 -13.67
N MET A 297 43.17 21.62 -13.75
CA MET A 297 42.82 22.76 -12.90
C MET A 297 42.05 22.33 -11.66
N GLN A 298 41.91 23.24 -10.69
CA GLN A 298 41.10 23.05 -9.49
C GLN A 298 39.95 24.07 -9.43
N VAL A 299 38.88 23.75 -8.71
CA VAL A 299 37.75 24.65 -8.45
C VAL A 299 38.03 25.38 -7.14
N ASN A 300 38.20 26.69 -7.19
CA ASN A 300 38.22 27.56 -6.03
C ASN A 300 36.80 28.07 -5.75
N LEU A 301 36.17 27.55 -4.71
CA LEU A 301 34.82 27.92 -4.27
C LEU A 301 34.89 28.97 -3.16
N THR A 302 34.10 30.03 -3.29
CA THR A 302 33.89 31.05 -2.26
C THR A 302 32.39 31.20 -1.97
N ILE A 303 32.02 31.15 -0.70
CA ILE A 303 30.67 31.45 -0.21
C ILE A 303 30.75 32.76 0.56
N ASP A 304 30.08 33.78 0.07
CA ASP A 304 30.08 35.15 0.60
C ASP A 304 28.81 35.52 1.35
N ASP A 305 27.72 34.76 1.16
CA ASP A 305 26.51 34.88 1.97
C ASP A 305 25.97 33.49 2.33
N PHE A 306 25.60 33.29 3.61
CA PHE A 306 25.12 32.02 4.09
C PHE A 306 24.23 32.17 5.33
N ARG A 307 22.98 31.72 5.22
CA ARG A 307 22.02 31.66 6.30
C ARG A 307 21.02 30.52 6.09
N THR A 308 21.13 29.47 6.88
CA THR A 308 20.19 28.33 6.93
C THR A 308 19.74 28.06 8.36
N GLU A 309 18.75 27.19 8.55
CA GLU A 309 18.44 26.65 9.86
C GLU A 309 19.63 25.83 10.38
N SER A 310 20.09 26.15 11.58
CA SER A 310 21.27 25.48 12.14
C SER A 310 20.98 24.00 12.37
N LYS A 311 21.85 23.12 11.85
CA LYS A 311 21.81 21.65 11.95
C LYS A 311 20.71 20.93 11.15
N TYR A 312 19.59 21.57 10.87
CA TYR A 312 18.47 20.96 10.14
C TYR A 312 18.59 21.16 8.63
N ASP A 313 18.98 22.38 8.22
CA ASP A 313 19.19 22.74 6.81
C ASP A 313 20.66 22.95 6.54
N TYR A 314 21.19 22.27 5.53
CA TYR A 314 22.63 22.24 5.31
C TYR A 314 23.03 22.18 3.84
N LEU A 315 24.20 22.75 3.55
CA LEU A 315 24.91 22.59 2.29
C LEU A 315 26.07 21.62 2.50
N ASN A 316 25.98 20.45 1.88
CA ASN A 316 27.06 19.50 1.82
C ASN A 316 27.97 19.79 0.61
N ILE A 317 29.29 19.73 0.82
CA ILE A 317 30.31 19.88 -0.22
C ILE A 317 31.04 18.56 -0.39
N TYR A 318 31.21 18.12 -1.63
CA TYR A 318 31.84 16.84 -1.97
C TYR A 318 33.02 17.04 -2.92
N ASN A 319 34.08 16.24 -2.75
CA ASN A 319 35.27 16.22 -3.61
C ASN A 319 35.12 15.33 -4.86
N SER A 320 33.88 15.03 -5.24
CA SER A 320 33.51 14.20 -6.39
C SER A 320 32.32 14.80 -7.11
N SER A 321 32.09 14.43 -8.37
CA SER A 321 30.84 14.74 -9.09
C SER A 321 29.64 13.97 -8.52
N VAL A 322 29.88 12.84 -7.84
CA VAL A 322 28.85 11.98 -7.24
C VAL A 322 28.83 12.15 -5.71
N GLN A 323 27.63 12.38 -5.16
CA GLN A 323 27.41 12.61 -3.74
C GLN A 323 27.37 11.26 -3.00
N SER A 324 28.26 11.09 -2.03
CA SER A 324 28.28 9.91 -1.16
C SER A 324 28.92 10.29 0.17
N ASN A 325 28.72 9.47 1.21
CA ASN A 325 29.37 9.72 2.50
C ASN A 325 30.91 9.68 2.42
N ASN A 326 31.47 8.90 1.49
CA ASN A 326 32.93 8.80 1.31
C ASN A 326 33.56 10.00 0.60
N THR A 327 32.74 10.79 -0.11
CA THR A 327 33.19 11.97 -0.87
C THR A 327 32.82 13.28 -0.17
N LEU A 328 32.08 13.22 0.94
CA LEU A 328 31.68 14.38 1.73
C LEU A 328 32.89 15.01 2.41
N VAL A 329 33.04 16.32 2.24
CA VAL A 329 34.15 17.11 2.80
C VAL A 329 33.66 18.04 3.90
N TYR A 330 32.57 18.77 3.64
CA TYR A 330 31.98 19.71 4.59
C TYR A 330 30.47 19.58 4.64
N THR A 331 29.92 19.83 5.82
CA THR A 331 28.50 20.07 6.06
C THR A 331 28.36 21.45 6.69
N LEU A 332 27.85 22.40 5.92
CA LEU A 332 27.71 23.80 6.33
C LEU A 332 26.26 24.06 6.75
N SER A 333 26.04 24.70 7.90
CA SER A 333 24.69 25.08 8.37
C SER A 333 24.72 26.29 9.31
N GLY A 334 23.58 26.96 9.48
CA GLY A 334 23.42 28.10 10.39
C GLY A 334 23.78 29.44 9.77
N THR A 335 24.23 30.40 10.60
CA THR A 335 24.45 31.81 10.22
C THR A 335 25.91 32.24 10.15
N SER A 336 26.85 31.39 10.60
CA SER A 336 28.26 31.78 10.83
C SER A 336 29.22 31.06 9.89
N VAL A 337 28.79 30.80 8.66
CA VAL A 337 29.58 30.11 7.63
C VAL A 337 30.32 31.10 6.74
N ALA A 338 29.64 32.14 6.24
CA ALA A 338 30.26 33.11 5.35
C ALA A 338 31.17 34.11 6.14
N PRO A 339 32.36 34.46 5.62
CA PRO A 339 32.94 33.98 4.36
C PRO A 339 33.57 32.59 4.50
N PHE A 340 33.35 31.73 3.50
CA PHE A 340 33.95 30.38 3.41
C PHE A 340 34.69 30.21 2.09
N ASN A 341 35.85 29.56 2.12
CA ASN A 341 36.67 29.30 0.93
C ASN A 341 37.15 27.85 0.92
N TRP A 342 37.13 27.21 -0.25
CA TRP A 342 37.63 25.86 -0.42
C TRP A 342 38.13 25.60 -1.84
N ILE A 343 39.27 24.94 -1.97
CA ILE A 343 39.83 24.52 -3.26
C ILE A 343 39.63 23.02 -3.41
N SER A 344 38.96 22.60 -4.49
CA SER A 344 38.74 21.18 -4.77
C SER A 344 40.04 20.46 -5.11
N PRO A 345 40.23 19.19 -4.71
CA PRO A 345 41.44 18.44 -5.04
C PRO A 345 41.50 17.96 -6.50
N ARG A 346 40.46 18.23 -7.29
CA ARG A 346 40.27 17.75 -8.67
C ARG A 346 39.62 18.83 -9.52
N SER A 347 39.59 18.64 -10.84
CA SER A 347 38.92 19.53 -11.79
C SER A 347 37.38 19.48 -11.74
N TYR A 348 36.81 18.91 -10.68
CA TYR A 348 35.39 18.83 -10.44
C TYR A 348 35.08 18.76 -8.95
N MET A 349 33.87 19.18 -8.60
CA MET A 349 33.27 19.03 -7.29
C MET A 349 31.75 18.99 -7.40
N SER A 350 31.08 18.68 -6.31
CA SER A 350 29.63 18.84 -6.23
C SER A 350 29.19 19.34 -4.87
N MET A 351 27.99 19.89 -4.83
CA MET A 351 27.33 20.31 -3.61
C MET A 351 25.91 19.77 -3.56
N LYS A 352 25.37 19.58 -2.37
CA LYS A 352 23.98 19.19 -2.15
C LYS A 352 23.37 20.04 -1.04
N PHE A 353 22.39 20.85 -1.40
CA PHE A 353 21.61 21.61 -0.43
C PHE A 353 20.39 20.80 -0.02
N VAL A 354 20.18 20.64 1.29
CA VAL A 354 19.06 19.91 1.87
C VAL A 354 18.35 20.80 2.88
N SER A 355 17.02 20.92 2.77
CA SER A 355 16.17 21.54 3.79
C SER A 355 15.12 20.57 4.34
N ASP A 356 14.70 20.81 5.58
CA ASP A 356 13.66 20.03 6.23
C ASP A 356 12.24 20.65 6.03
N GLY A 357 11.28 20.24 6.86
CA GLY A 357 9.90 20.71 6.78
C GLY A 357 9.59 22.00 7.53
N LEU A 358 10.55 22.62 8.20
CA LEU A 358 10.36 23.73 9.13
C LEU A 358 11.41 24.83 8.88
N ILE A 359 11.08 26.07 9.29
CA ILE A 359 11.97 27.25 9.34
C ILE A 359 12.89 27.46 8.12
N GLN A 360 12.49 28.37 7.21
CA GLN A 360 13.31 28.71 6.05
C GLN A 360 13.99 30.09 6.19
N TYR A 361 15.14 30.22 5.55
CA TYR A 361 15.90 31.47 5.44
C TYR A 361 16.33 31.72 4.00
N LYS A 362 17.00 32.85 3.72
CA LYS A 362 17.49 33.22 2.38
C LYS A 362 18.43 32.20 1.74
N GLY A 363 19.06 31.32 2.52
CA GLY A 363 20.00 30.32 2.02
C GLY A 363 21.38 30.90 1.77
N TRP A 364 21.96 30.67 0.60
CA TRP A 364 23.37 30.96 0.33
C TRP A 364 23.61 31.48 -1.08
N HIS A 365 24.69 32.25 -1.21
CA HIS A 365 25.25 32.69 -2.48
C HIS A 365 26.74 32.31 -2.48
N ALA A 366 27.18 31.80 -3.63
CA ALA A 366 28.55 31.36 -3.83
C ALA A 366 29.01 31.68 -5.24
N PHE A 367 30.30 31.92 -5.39
CA PHE A 367 30.96 32.01 -6.67
C PHE A 367 32.16 31.08 -6.70
N TRP A 368 32.54 30.66 -7.89
CA TRP A 368 33.71 29.80 -8.07
C TRP A 368 34.55 30.31 -9.23
N SER A 369 35.84 30.00 -9.19
CA SER A 369 36.77 30.21 -10.29
C SER A 369 37.68 28.99 -10.45
N TYR A 370 38.21 28.76 -11.64
CA TYR A 370 39.31 27.81 -11.81
C TYR A 370 40.62 28.43 -11.32
N CYS A 371 41.52 27.60 -10.75
CA CYS A 371 42.86 28.00 -10.34
C CYS A 371 43.89 26.92 -10.66
#